data_AF-A0A0G4J2U6-F1
#
_entry.id   AF-A0A0G4J2U6-F1
#
_cell.length_a   1.000
_cell.length_b   1.000
_cell.length_c   1.000
_cell.angle_alpha   90.00
_cell.angle_beta   90.00
_cell.angle_gamma   90.00
#
_symmetry.space_group_name_H-M   'P 1'
#
loop_
_entity.id
_entity.type
_entity.pdbx_description
1 polymer ?
#
loop_
_entity_poly.entity_id
_entity_poly.type
_entity_poly.pdbx_seq_one_letter_code
_entity_poly.pdbx_strand_id
1 'polypeptide(L)'
;MAAIVPASVLEKIRSDPKVVFADSNTVVLSSDDLDRIKSSSVILSVEDKLRLKQGADDARLSRQTKARERKQRMLELEAARKAQTATTSSIDLEDMEAREALLRKGRAAADEQHDDVKRMNQMVLYAKCVTIRDKQVQQTKQMEAERAEQEKLLDMMMEYERQKAIQRQRETDRKTVQERKKGARTIVEQMAERERIRERERALKAQQGAQLLQQALEREKQAEQDKIRKAKDGVALLATIVAANQEQMRQKQRQKQADQEEDRRIAAYIKEKERRDMERDEQQRRIEEAKERERNKIREAQMKANDHQAEIDALRARRAQEETDRKWRNQQAANARAQAKIQAELAAARDLQRMEKERKMIEQAHMEREQFQAMISMFKEQERSDKDKEAAEKKKRAEYARVLHEQIADLEARRMDRAKVIDMGEQTRREDGAERKKLESIRQAKLAELQKAGVPPKYQAELKRFKVLQSHAMS
;
A
#
# COMPACT_ATOMS: atom_id res chain seq x y z
N MET A 1 135.82 87.64 8.39
CA MET A 1 135.62 88.51 7.22
C MET A 1 134.19 88.32 6.73
N ALA A 2 133.37 89.36 6.83
CA ALA A 2 132.00 89.34 6.31
C ALA A 2 132.06 89.47 4.78
N ALA A 3 131.54 88.47 4.07
CA ALA A 3 131.27 88.59 2.64
C ALA A 3 129.84 89.10 2.46
N ILE A 4 129.72 90.38 2.10
CA ILE A 4 128.44 91.01 1.75
C ILE A 4 128.07 90.50 0.36
N VAL A 5 127.03 89.65 0.28
CA VAL A 5 126.50 89.15 -1.00
C VAL A 5 125.42 90.13 -1.49
N PRO A 6 125.53 90.67 -2.71
CA PRO A 6 124.56 91.62 -3.24
C PRO A 6 123.17 90.97 -3.42
N ALA A 7 122.11 91.72 -3.09
CA ALA A 7 120.72 91.24 -3.02
C ALA A 7 120.21 90.63 -4.35
N SER A 8 120.75 91.05 -5.49
CA SER A 8 120.41 90.51 -6.81
C SER A 8 120.82 89.05 -7.02
N VAL A 9 121.79 88.54 -6.26
CA VAL A 9 122.22 87.13 -6.30
C VAL A 9 121.27 86.25 -5.48
N LEU A 10 120.78 86.75 -4.34
CA LEU A 10 119.80 86.05 -3.50
C LEU A 10 118.44 85.91 -4.20
N GLU A 11 118.03 86.90 -4.99
CA GLU A 11 116.76 86.87 -5.72
C GLU A 11 116.76 85.83 -6.85
N LYS A 12 117.88 85.70 -7.57
CA LYS A 12 118.05 84.69 -8.63
C LYS A 12 118.15 83.25 -8.10
N ILE A 13 118.67 83.04 -6.89
CA ILE A 13 118.71 81.70 -6.25
C ILE A 13 117.32 81.25 -5.79
N ARG A 14 116.41 82.19 -5.44
CA ARG A 14 115.04 81.86 -5.05
C ARG A 14 114.13 81.47 -6.23
N SER A 15 114.43 81.95 -7.44
CA SER A 15 113.59 81.68 -8.61
C SER A 15 113.92 80.38 -9.34
N ASP A 16 115.17 79.90 -9.29
CA ASP A 16 115.57 78.66 -9.97
C ASP A 16 116.75 77.97 -9.23
N PRO A 17 116.54 76.78 -8.61
CA PRO A 17 117.52 76.20 -7.67
C PRO A 17 118.70 75.48 -8.32
N LYS A 18 118.99 75.69 -9.61
CA LYS A 18 120.06 75.00 -10.36
C LYS A 18 121.00 75.96 -11.11
N VAL A 19 121.54 76.97 -10.43
CA VAL A 19 122.57 77.86 -10.99
C VAL A 19 123.95 77.49 -10.40
N VAL A 20 124.94 77.26 -11.27
CA VAL A 20 126.34 76.98 -10.89
C VAL A 20 127.19 78.21 -11.23
N PHE A 21 127.86 78.80 -10.24
CA PHE A 21 128.85 79.86 -10.45
C PHE A 21 130.26 79.29 -10.34
N ALA A 22 131.11 79.60 -11.32
CA ALA A 22 132.50 79.16 -11.39
C ALA A 22 133.40 80.03 -10.51
N ASP A 23 134.37 79.37 -9.86
CA ASP A 23 135.53 79.93 -9.17
C ASP A 23 135.33 80.49 -7.74
N SER A 24 135.04 79.58 -6.81
CA SER A 24 135.70 79.43 -5.49
C SER A 24 135.00 78.34 -4.68
N ASN A 25 135.76 77.50 -3.97
CA ASN A 25 135.36 76.28 -3.25
C ASN A 25 134.24 76.47 -2.17
N THR A 26 133.01 76.77 -2.57
CA THR A 26 131.88 76.95 -1.64
C THR A 26 130.63 76.23 -2.15
N VAL A 27 130.20 75.21 -1.43
CA VAL A 27 128.97 74.43 -1.70
C VAL A 27 127.81 75.03 -0.91
N VAL A 28 126.77 75.50 -1.59
CA VAL A 28 125.54 76.01 -0.96
C VAL A 28 124.54 74.86 -0.81
N LEU A 29 124.29 74.42 0.43
CA LEU A 29 123.29 73.40 0.74
C LEU A 29 121.90 74.06 0.93
N SER A 30 120.87 73.52 0.28
CA SER A 30 119.46 73.91 0.49
C SER A 30 118.98 73.47 1.88
N SER A 31 117.98 74.17 2.46
CA SER A 31 117.35 73.75 3.73
C SER A 31 116.84 72.30 3.65
N ASP A 32 116.27 71.91 2.51
CA ASP A 32 115.78 70.55 2.28
C ASP A 32 116.94 69.54 2.18
N ASP A 33 118.09 69.93 1.62
CA ASP A 33 119.28 69.07 1.60
C ASP A 33 119.90 68.93 3.00
N LEU A 34 119.87 70.00 3.79
CA LEU A 34 120.36 70.03 5.16
C LEU A 34 119.45 69.19 6.08
N ASP A 35 118.14 69.26 5.88
CA ASP A 35 117.17 68.44 6.61
C ASP A 35 117.16 66.98 6.13
N ARG A 36 117.44 66.71 4.84
CA ARG A 36 117.68 65.35 4.33
C ARG A 36 118.96 64.76 4.91
N ILE A 37 120.04 65.53 5.04
CA ILE A 37 121.28 65.09 5.67
C ILE A 37 121.09 64.89 7.17
N LYS A 38 120.36 65.76 7.86
CA LYS A 38 119.99 65.58 9.28
C LYS A 38 119.10 64.36 9.52
N SER A 39 118.08 64.14 8.69
CA SER A 39 117.17 62.98 8.83
C SER A 39 117.81 61.65 8.43
N SER A 40 118.76 61.66 7.49
CA SER A 40 119.51 60.45 7.10
C SER A 40 120.70 60.14 8.01
N SER A 41 121.18 61.10 8.83
CA SER A 41 122.25 60.90 9.82
C SER A 41 121.74 60.49 11.21
N VAL A 42 120.42 60.53 11.46
CA VAL A 42 119.84 59.98 12.69
C VAL A 42 119.80 58.45 12.58
N ILE A 43 120.72 57.78 13.29
CA ILE A 43 120.69 56.33 13.48
C ILE A 43 119.52 56.01 14.43
N LEU A 44 118.34 55.82 13.86
CA LEU A 44 117.15 55.37 14.59
C LEU A 44 117.37 53.95 15.12
N SER A 45 117.15 53.76 16.42
CA SER A 45 117.13 52.45 17.06
C SER A 45 116.10 51.53 16.39
N VAL A 46 116.29 50.22 16.49
CA VAL A 46 115.31 49.21 16.03
C VAL A 46 113.94 49.47 16.65
N GLU A 47 113.89 49.93 17.90
CA GLU A 47 112.65 50.29 18.61
C GLU A 47 111.95 51.50 17.99
N ASP A 48 112.68 52.52 17.57
CA ASP A 48 112.09 53.73 16.98
C ASP A 48 111.51 53.46 15.59
N LYS A 49 112.18 52.60 14.79
CA LYS A 49 111.63 52.11 13.52
C LYS A 49 110.36 51.30 13.73
N LEU A 50 110.30 50.52 14.81
CA LEU A 50 109.14 49.71 15.14
C LEU A 50 107.95 50.59 15.59
N ARG A 51 108.19 51.63 16.41
CA ARG A 51 107.17 52.61 16.79
C ARG A 51 106.62 53.39 15.60
N LEU A 52 107.48 53.79 14.65
CA LEU A 52 107.04 54.51 13.45
C LEU A 52 106.18 53.61 12.56
N LYS A 53 106.56 52.33 12.42
CA LYS A 53 105.79 51.34 11.66
C LYS A 53 104.46 51.02 12.34
N GLN A 54 104.44 50.86 13.66
CA GLN A 54 103.21 50.70 14.44
C GLN A 54 102.28 51.90 14.26
N GLY A 55 102.79 53.13 14.34
CA GLY A 55 101.97 54.33 14.09
C GLY A 55 101.41 54.40 12.67
N ALA A 56 102.16 53.96 11.66
CA ALA A 56 101.69 53.88 10.28
C ALA A 56 100.62 52.78 10.08
N ASP A 57 100.81 51.62 10.71
CA ASP A 57 99.86 50.52 10.69
C ASP A 57 98.57 50.88 11.45
N ASP A 58 98.66 51.60 12.57
CA ASP A 58 97.52 52.10 13.35
C ASP A 58 96.72 53.15 12.55
N ALA A 59 97.41 54.05 11.83
CA ALA A 59 96.76 55.02 10.95
C ALA A 59 96.05 54.34 9.76
N ARG A 60 96.64 53.27 9.22
CA ARG A 60 96.03 52.47 8.15
C ARG A 60 94.83 51.67 8.66
N LEU A 61 94.93 51.09 9.85
CA LEU A 61 93.86 50.35 10.52
C LEU A 61 92.68 51.29 10.80
N SER A 62 92.93 52.49 11.34
CA SER A 62 91.92 53.53 11.59
C SER A 62 91.19 53.98 10.32
N ARG A 63 91.85 54.02 9.17
CA ARG A 63 91.18 54.28 7.87
C ARG A 63 90.33 53.09 7.41
N GLN A 64 90.71 51.86 7.74
CA GLN A 64 89.97 50.65 7.37
C GLN A 64 88.79 50.31 8.29
N THR A 65 88.78 50.76 9.54
CA THR A 65 87.70 50.45 10.50
C THR A 65 86.34 50.88 9.98
N LYS A 66 86.20 52.11 9.49
CA LYS A 66 84.92 52.65 8.95
C LYS A 66 84.43 51.87 7.72
N ALA A 67 85.33 51.35 6.88
CA ALA A 67 84.96 50.53 5.73
C ALA A 67 84.55 49.11 6.15
N ARG A 68 85.23 48.54 7.16
CA ARG A 68 84.93 47.22 7.71
C ARG A 68 83.59 47.21 8.45
N GLU A 69 83.29 48.23 9.24
CA GLU A 69 82.00 48.40 9.92
C GLU A 69 80.82 48.49 8.94
N ARG A 70 80.99 49.21 7.81
CA ARG A 70 79.97 49.26 6.75
C ARG A 70 79.74 47.91 6.09
N LYS A 71 80.82 47.17 5.80
CA LYS A 71 80.74 45.81 5.25
C LYS A 71 80.06 44.85 6.23
N GLN A 72 80.35 44.99 7.52
CA GLN A 72 79.78 44.16 8.58
C GLN A 72 78.28 44.45 8.77
N ARG A 73 77.87 45.73 8.78
CA ARG A 73 76.45 46.10 8.77
C ARG A 73 75.70 45.61 7.54
N MET A 74 76.32 45.66 6.35
CA MET A 74 75.71 45.11 5.13
C MET A 74 75.51 43.60 5.23
N LEU A 75 76.49 42.86 5.76
CA LEU A 75 76.38 41.43 6.02
C LEU A 75 75.29 41.09 7.05
N GLU A 76 75.18 41.87 8.12
CA GLU A 76 74.13 41.71 9.14
C GLU A 76 72.74 42.00 8.57
N LEU A 77 72.59 43.06 7.76
CA LEU A 77 71.35 43.39 7.07
C LEU A 77 70.97 42.33 6.02
N GLU A 78 71.94 41.77 5.31
CA GLU A 78 71.71 40.70 4.33
C GLU A 78 71.35 39.37 5.01
N ALA A 79 71.98 39.03 6.15
CA ALA A 79 71.60 37.90 6.98
C ALA A 79 70.19 38.06 7.57
N ALA A 80 69.85 39.25 8.05
CA ALA A 80 68.52 39.59 8.53
C ALA A 80 67.49 39.47 7.39
N ARG A 81 67.79 40.02 6.20
CA ARG A 81 66.92 39.91 5.02
C ARG A 81 66.73 38.46 4.60
N LYS A 82 67.78 37.62 4.63
CA LYS A 82 67.70 36.19 4.28
C LYS A 82 66.87 35.38 5.29
N ALA A 83 66.99 35.70 6.59
CA ALA A 83 66.14 35.12 7.63
C ALA A 83 64.67 35.55 7.50
N GLN A 84 64.42 36.80 7.08
CA GLN A 84 63.08 37.35 6.90
C GLN A 84 62.44 36.99 5.55
N THR A 85 63.23 36.61 4.53
CA THR A 85 62.70 36.04 3.28
C THR A 85 62.43 34.53 3.42
N ALA A 86 63.00 33.89 4.45
CA ALA A 86 62.71 32.50 4.81
C ALA A 86 61.41 32.32 5.61
N THR A 87 60.69 33.42 5.93
CA THR A 87 59.31 33.30 6.42
C THR A 87 58.38 32.98 5.26
N THR A 88 58.27 31.66 5.00
CA THR A 88 57.06 30.90 4.67
C THR A 88 56.03 31.58 3.78
N SER A 89 55.98 31.14 2.52
CA SER A 89 54.81 31.31 1.64
C SER A 89 53.55 30.72 2.31
N SER A 90 52.36 31.26 2.00
CA SER A 90 51.06 30.65 2.41
C SER A 90 50.99 29.16 2.08
N ILE A 91 51.63 28.75 0.98
CA ILE A 91 51.70 27.37 0.51
C ILE A 91 52.60 26.52 1.44
N ASP A 92 53.70 27.09 1.93
CA ASP A 92 54.60 26.38 2.86
C ASP A 92 53.95 26.16 4.23
N LEU A 93 53.09 27.07 4.67
CA LEU A 93 52.30 26.93 5.90
C LEU A 93 51.23 25.84 5.75
N GLU A 94 50.49 25.82 4.65
CA GLU A 94 49.51 24.78 4.36
C GLU A 94 50.16 23.40 4.24
N ASP A 95 51.33 23.30 3.62
CA ASP A 95 52.09 22.05 3.52
C ASP A 95 52.65 21.58 4.87
N MET A 96 53.05 22.52 5.74
CA MET A 96 53.46 22.23 7.12
C MET A 96 52.28 21.74 7.96
N GLU A 97 51.12 22.38 7.89
CA GLU A 97 49.90 21.96 8.58
C GLU A 97 49.41 20.60 8.08
N ALA A 98 49.46 20.36 6.77
CA ALA A 98 49.10 19.06 6.19
C ALA A 98 50.06 17.96 6.66
N ARG A 99 51.37 18.25 6.73
CA ARG A 99 52.36 17.34 7.30
C ARG A 99 52.13 17.08 8.78
N GLU A 100 51.85 18.10 9.58
CA GLU A 100 51.54 17.94 11.00
C GLU A 100 50.26 17.16 11.23
N ALA A 101 49.21 17.42 10.45
CA ALA A 101 47.96 16.66 10.48
C ALA A 101 48.19 15.18 10.11
N LEU A 102 49.04 14.92 9.11
CA LEU A 102 49.43 13.57 8.72
C LEU A 102 50.22 12.87 9.83
N LEU A 103 51.20 13.55 10.44
CA LEU A 103 51.98 13.02 11.55
C LEU A 103 51.10 12.77 12.77
N ARG A 104 50.14 13.65 13.06
CA ARG A 104 49.16 13.48 14.13
C ARG A 104 48.24 12.28 13.88
N LYS A 105 47.76 12.10 12.64
CA LYS A 105 47.01 10.90 12.25
C LYS A 105 47.85 9.63 12.37
N GLY A 106 49.12 9.69 11.98
CA GLY A 106 50.07 8.59 12.12
C GLY A 106 50.30 8.21 13.59
N ARG A 107 50.48 9.19 14.47
CA ARG A 107 50.56 8.98 15.92
C ARG A 107 49.28 8.39 16.50
N ALA A 108 48.11 8.96 16.16
CA ALA A 108 46.82 8.42 16.62
C ALA A 108 46.58 6.98 16.15
N ALA A 109 46.96 6.64 14.92
CA ALA A 109 46.86 5.28 14.41
C ALA A 109 47.82 4.32 15.12
N ALA A 110 49.01 4.78 15.51
CA ALA A 110 49.94 4.01 16.35
C ALA A 110 49.37 3.83 17.77
N ASP A 111 48.77 4.87 18.35
CA ASP A 111 48.14 4.82 19.67
C ASP A 111 46.96 3.83 19.69
N GLU A 112 46.16 3.77 18.61
CA GLU A 112 45.07 2.78 18.46
C GLU A 112 45.55 1.32 18.40
N GLN A 113 46.84 1.07 18.11
CA GLN A 113 47.37 -0.29 18.08
C GLN A 113 47.69 -0.83 19.47
N HIS A 114 47.77 0.00 20.50
CA HIS A 114 47.95 -0.44 21.87
C HIS A 114 46.79 -1.33 22.33
N ASP A 115 47.11 -2.45 22.99
CA ASP A 115 46.11 -3.46 23.38
C ASP A 115 45.07 -2.92 24.37
N ASP A 116 45.47 -2.03 25.28
CA ASP A 116 44.54 -1.37 26.20
C ASP A 116 43.57 -0.45 25.45
N VAL A 117 44.03 0.27 24.42
CA VAL A 117 43.17 1.13 23.58
C VAL A 117 42.20 0.28 22.76
N LYS A 118 42.63 -0.87 22.24
CA LYS A 118 41.73 -1.85 21.60
C LYS A 118 40.67 -2.38 22.56
N ARG A 119 41.05 -2.68 23.80
CA ARG A 119 40.10 -3.11 24.84
C ARG A 119 39.13 -2.00 25.23
N MET A 120 39.58 -0.75 25.32
CA MET A 120 38.71 0.41 25.51
C MET A 120 37.74 0.58 24.32
N ASN A 121 38.22 0.41 23.09
CA ASN A 121 37.36 0.47 21.90
C ASN A 121 36.30 -0.64 21.89
N GLN A 122 36.61 -1.84 22.37
CA GLN A 122 35.62 -2.91 22.58
C GLN A 122 34.55 -2.51 23.60
N MET A 123 34.94 -1.89 24.73
CA MET A 123 34.00 -1.40 25.74
C MET A 123 33.10 -0.28 25.19
N VAL A 124 33.66 0.65 24.40
CA VAL A 124 32.89 1.71 23.74
C VAL A 124 31.90 1.12 22.72
N LEU A 125 32.32 0.14 21.94
CA LEU A 125 31.44 -0.55 20.99
C LEU A 125 30.29 -1.26 21.72
N TYR A 126 30.61 -2.00 22.78
CA TYR A 126 29.61 -2.66 23.61
C TYR A 126 28.60 -1.66 24.18
N ALA A 127 29.07 -0.54 24.77
CA ALA A 127 28.21 0.51 25.28
C ALA A 127 27.27 1.07 24.19
N LYS A 128 27.78 1.35 22.98
CA LYS A 128 26.95 1.79 21.84
C LYS A 128 25.88 0.75 21.48
N CYS A 129 26.26 -0.53 21.40
CA CYS A 129 25.33 -1.61 21.08
C CYS A 129 24.25 -1.79 22.16
N VAL A 130 24.61 -1.70 23.44
CA VAL A 130 23.67 -1.79 24.56
C VAL A 130 22.68 -0.62 24.54
N THR A 131 23.15 0.61 24.32
CA THR A 131 22.24 1.78 24.21
C THR A 131 21.22 1.62 23.08
N ILE A 132 21.65 1.09 21.92
CA ILE A 132 20.74 0.82 20.81
C ILE A 132 19.76 -0.30 21.17
N ARG A 133 20.23 -1.38 21.82
CA ARG A 133 19.40 -2.48 22.29
C ARG A 133 18.35 -1.99 23.28
N ASP A 134 18.70 -1.16 24.25
CA ASP A 134 17.77 -0.61 25.24
C ASP A 134 16.69 0.22 24.57
N LYS A 135 17.06 1.03 23.56
CA LYS A 135 16.10 1.77 22.75
C LYS A 135 15.17 0.85 21.96
N GLN A 136 15.69 -0.24 21.37
CA GLN A 136 14.87 -1.25 20.68
C GLN A 136 13.90 -1.96 21.62
N VAL A 137 14.34 -2.29 22.84
CA VAL A 137 13.48 -2.90 23.87
C VAL A 137 12.37 -1.93 24.28
N GLN A 138 12.68 -0.65 24.48
CA GLN A 138 11.67 0.37 24.75
C GLN A 138 10.67 0.52 23.60
N GLN A 139 11.14 0.58 22.36
CA GLN A 139 10.26 0.63 21.18
C GLN A 139 9.35 -0.60 21.08
N THR A 140 9.89 -1.79 21.36
CA THR A 140 9.10 -3.03 21.35
C THR A 140 7.99 -2.98 22.40
N LYS A 141 8.31 -2.52 23.63
CA LYS A 141 7.30 -2.32 24.69
C LYS A 141 6.22 -1.32 24.30
N GLN A 142 6.60 -0.22 23.62
CA GLN A 142 5.63 0.77 23.12
C GLN A 142 4.71 0.14 22.06
N MET A 143 5.27 -0.58 21.09
CA MET A 143 4.47 -1.30 20.08
C MET A 143 3.54 -2.34 20.70
N GLU A 144 3.99 -3.08 21.72
CA GLU A 144 3.13 -4.03 22.45
C GLU A 144 2.00 -3.33 23.19
N ALA A 145 2.28 -2.19 23.84
CA ALA A 145 1.26 -1.40 24.52
C ALA A 145 0.21 -0.86 23.54
N GLU A 146 0.64 -0.30 22.41
CA GLU A 146 -0.26 0.19 21.35
C GLU A 146 -1.12 -0.94 20.78
N ARG A 147 -0.53 -2.12 20.54
CA ARG A 147 -1.28 -3.31 20.09
C ARG A 147 -2.32 -3.74 21.11
N ALA A 148 -1.98 -3.76 22.39
CA ALA A 148 -2.91 -4.10 23.46
C ALA A 148 -4.06 -3.09 23.59
N GLU A 149 -3.80 -1.80 23.36
CA GLU A 149 -4.86 -0.78 23.31
C GLU A 149 -5.77 -0.96 22.09
N GLN A 150 -5.20 -1.26 20.92
CA GLN A 150 -5.97 -1.56 19.71
C GLN A 150 -6.84 -2.80 19.89
N GLU A 151 -6.31 -3.87 20.50
CA GLU A 151 -7.06 -5.09 20.80
C GLU A 151 -8.25 -4.79 21.73
N LYS A 152 -8.04 -4.00 22.79
CA LYS A 152 -9.14 -3.54 23.66
C LYS A 152 -10.21 -2.75 22.90
N LEU A 153 -9.81 -1.88 21.97
CA LEU A 153 -10.74 -1.13 21.13
C LEU A 153 -11.57 -2.06 20.23
N LEU A 154 -10.93 -3.07 19.64
CA LEU A 154 -11.61 -4.09 18.83
C LEU A 154 -12.58 -4.92 19.67
N ASP A 155 -12.18 -5.33 20.87
CA ASP A 155 -13.05 -6.07 21.81
C ASP A 155 -14.29 -5.26 22.20
N MET A 156 -14.12 -3.97 22.49
CA MET A 156 -15.25 -3.08 22.79
C MET A 156 -16.19 -2.91 21.60
N MET A 157 -15.64 -2.80 20.38
CA MET A 157 -16.44 -2.72 19.16
C MET A 157 -17.22 -4.02 18.91
N MET A 158 -16.58 -5.18 19.09
CA MET A 158 -17.21 -6.50 18.97
C MET A 158 -18.33 -6.67 20.00
N GLU A 159 -18.11 -6.26 21.26
CA GLU A 159 -19.13 -6.31 22.30
C GLU A 159 -20.30 -5.37 22.00
N TYR A 160 -20.02 -4.17 21.47
CA TYR A 160 -21.05 -3.25 21.02
C TYR A 160 -21.91 -3.84 19.90
N GLU A 161 -21.30 -4.46 18.90
CA GLU A 161 -22.01 -5.14 17.82
C GLU A 161 -22.85 -6.31 18.34
N ARG A 162 -22.29 -7.11 19.26
CA ARG A 162 -23.00 -8.21 19.92
C ARG A 162 -24.24 -7.70 20.67
N GLN A 163 -24.10 -6.64 21.46
CA GLN A 163 -25.21 -6.02 22.18
C GLN A 163 -26.27 -5.48 21.22
N LYS A 164 -25.86 -4.83 20.13
CA LYS A 164 -26.76 -4.32 19.10
C LYS A 164 -27.52 -5.45 18.41
N ALA A 165 -26.87 -6.58 18.13
CA ALA A 165 -27.53 -7.77 17.57
C ALA A 165 -28.58 -8.35 18.54
N ILE A 166 -28.24 -8.47 19.83
CA ILE A 166 -29.19 -8.89 20.87
C ILE A 166 -30.37 -7.93 20.95
N GLN A 167 -30.13 -6.62 20.87
CA GLN A 167 -31.19 -5.62 20.90
C GLN A 167 -32.14 -5.75 19.71
N ARG A 168 -31.60 -5.91 18.49
CA ARG A 168 -32.42 -6.16 17.28
C ARG A 168 -33.25 -7.43 17.42
N GLN A 169 -32.68 -8.50 17.96
CA GLN A 169 -33.41 -9.75 18.20
C GLN A 169 -34.55 -9.54 19.21
N ARG A 170 -34.27 -8.85 20.33
CA ARG A 170 -35.29 -8.49 21.33
C ARG A 170 -36.42 -7.65 20.74
N GLU A 171 -36.12 -6.73 19.81
CA GLU A 171 -37.13 -5.93 19.12
C GLU A 171 -38.01 -6.80 18.20
N THR A 172 -37.42 -7.71 17.44
CA THR A 172 -38.16 -8.67 16.62
C THR A 172 -39.04 -9.57 17.47
N ASP A 173 -38.50 -10.11 18.57
CA ASP A 173 -39.26 -10.94 19.50
C ASP A 173 -40.43 -10.14 20.12
N ARG A 174 -40.20 -8.89 20.51
CA ARG A 174 -41.28 -7.99 20.99
C ARG A 174 -42.36 -7.79 19.93
N LYS A 175 -42.00 -7.57 18.66
CA LYS A 175 -42.96 -7.43 17.56
C LYS A 175 -43.77 -8.71 17.38
N THR A 176 -43.12 -9.88 17.34
CA THR A 176 -43.82 -11.17 17.19
C THR A 176 -44.77 -11.45 18.35
N VAL A 177 -44.38 -11.12 19.59
CA VAL A 177 -45.27 -11.23 20.77
C VAL A 177 -46.45 -10.28 20.67
N GLN A 178 -46.25 -9.04 20.20
CA GLN A 178 -47.34 -8.09 19.98
C GLN A 178 -48.30 -8.57 18.89
N GLU A 179 -47.79 -9.11 17.78
CA GLU A 179 -48.61 -9.69 16.71
C GLU A 179 -49.41 -10.89 17.20
N ARG A 180 -48.79 -11.79 17.99
CA ARG A 180 -49.51 -12.91 18.65
C ARG A 180 -50.63 -12.41 19.55
N LYS A 181 -50.39 -11.36 20.35
CA LYS A 181 -51.43 -10.74 21.20
C LYS A 181 -52.55 -10.12 20.37
N LYS A 182 -52.24 -9.44 19.27
CA LYS A 182 -53.25 -8.88 18.34
C LYS A 182 -54.08 -10.00 17.71
N GLY A 183 -53.43 -11.05 17.19
CA GLY A 183 -54.11 -12.22 16.64
C GLY A 183 -55.01 -12.91 17.66
N ALA A 184 -54.54 -13.10 18.90
CA ALA A 184 -55.34 -13.66 19.98
C ALA A 184 -56.58 -12.80 20.28
N ARG A 185 -56.44 -11.46 20.33
CA ARG A 185 -57.58 -10.54 20.52
C ARG A 185 -58.62 -10.69 19.41
N THR A 186 -58.20 -10.71 18.15
CA THR A 186 -59.11 -10.89 17.01
C THR A 186 -59.86 -12.22 17.09
N ILE A 187 -59.21 -13.31 17.51
CA ILE A 187 -59.87 -14.61 17.68
C ILE A 187 -60.92 -14.54 18.79
N VAL A 188 -60.60 -13.91 19.93
CA VAL A 188 -61.55 -13.71 21.04
C VAL A 188 -62.76 -12.90 20.57
N GLU A 189 -62.55 -11.82 19.81
CA GLU A 189 -63.63 -11.01 19.23
C GLU A 189 -64.50 -11.84 18.26
N GLN A 190 -63.89 -12.65 17.40
CA GLN A 190 -64.61 -13.55 16.50
C GLN A 190 -65.42 -14.62 17.25
N MET A 191 -64.89 -15.15 18.35
CA MET A 191 -65.61 -16.10 19.20
C MET A 191 -66.82 -15.46 19.87
N ALA A 192 -66.66 -14.25 20.42
CA ALA A 192 -67.75 -13.49 21.02
C ALA A 192 -68.84 -13.15 19.98
N GLU A 193 -68.46 -12.76 18.77
CA GLU A 193 -69.44 -12.49 17.70
C GLU A 193 -70.19 -13.76 17.27
N ARG A 194 -69.48 -14.89 17.11
CA ARG A 194 -70.13 -16.19 16.85
C ARG A 194 -71.06 -16.62 17.97
N GLU A 195 -70.74 -16.31 19.22
CA GLU A 195 -71.63 -16.57 20.35
C GLU A 195 -72.89 -15.72 20.28
N ARG A 196 -72.78 -14.42 20.00
CA ARG A 196 -73.92 -13.53 19.78
C ARG A 196 -74.82 -13.99 18.64
N ILE A 197 -74.24 -14.46 17.52
CA ILE A 197 -75.01 -15.02 16.40
C ILE A 197 -75.77 -16.27 16.86
N ARG A 198 -75.11 -17.19 17.58
CA ARG A 198 -75.78 -18.39 18.12
C ARG A 198 -76.92 -18.04 19.08
N GLU A 199 -76.75 -17.02 19.92
CA GLU A 199 -77.81 -16.54 20.81
C GLU A 199 -78.99 -15.96 20.02
N ARG A 200 -78.74 -15.14 19.00
CA ARG A 200 -79.79 -14.62 18.10
C ARG A 200 -80.54 -15.74 17.38
N GLU A 201 -79.85 -16.75 16.87
CA GLU A 201 -80.49 -17.91 16.24
C GLU A 201 -81.33 -18.72 17.23
N ARG A 202 -80.85 -18.92 18.47
CA ARG A 202 -81.65 -19.55 19.52
C ARG A 202 -82.91 -18.75 19.85
N ALA A 203 -82.80 -17.43 19.93
CA ALA A 203 -83.94 -16.55 20.16
C ALA A 203 -84.97 -16.62 19.00
N LEU A 204 -84.51 -16.61 17.75
CA LEU A 204 -85.38 -16.77 16.58
C LEU A 204 -86.08 -18.15 16.56
N LYS A 205 -85.35 -19.23 16.84
CA LYS A 205 -85.94 -20.57 16.94
C LYS A 205 -86.95 -20.67 18.08
N ALA A 206 -86.68 -20.05 19.23
CA ALA A 206 -87.63 -19.98 20.34
C ALA A 206 -88.91 -19.21 19.94
N GLN A 207 -88.76 -18.09 19.24
CA GLN A 207 -89.90 -17.31 18.72
C GLN A 207 -90.74 -18.13 17.71
N GLN A 208 -90.09 -18.81 16.76
CA GLN A 208 -90.76 -19.71 15.81
C GLN A 208 -91.46 -20.87 16.52
N GLY A 209 -90.82 -21.47 17.53
CA GLY A 209 -91.42 -22.52 18.35
C GLY A 209 -92.66 -22.03 19.11
N ALA A 210 -92.62 -20.82 19.68
CA ALA A 210 -93.76 -20.20 20.33
C ALA A 210 -94.92 -19.90 19.35
N GLN A 211 -94.61 -19.44 18.14
CA GLN A 211 -95.61 -19.20 17.09
C GLN A 211 -96.27 -20.51 16.62
N LEU A 212 -95.49 -21.58 16.43
CA LEU A 212 -96.03 -22.89 16.08
C LEU A 212 -96.95 -23.45 17.18
N LEU A 213 -96.56 -23.27 18.45
CA LEU A 213 -97.39 -23.66 19.59
C LEU A 213 -98.71 -22.88 19.64
N GLN A 214 -98.68 -21.58 19.37
CA GLN A 214 -99.89 -20.76 19.27
C GLN A 214 -100.81 -21.25 18.13
N GLN A 215 -100.25 -21.51 16.94
CA GLN A 215 -101.03 -22.05 15.81
C GLN A 215 -101.62 -23.44 16.11
N ALA A 216 -100.91 -24.29 16.85
CA ALA A 216 -101.43 -25.59 17.28
C ALA A 216 -102.61 -25.43 18.24
N LEU A 217 -102.50 -24.54 19.23
CA LEU A 217 -103.60 -24.23 20.16
C LEU A 217 -104.83 -23.63 19.45
N GLU A 218 -104.62 -22.78 18.45
CA GLU A 218 -105.71 -22.23 17.63
C GLU A 218 -106.42 -23.33 16.82
N ARG A 219 -105.66 -24.27 16.23
CA ARG A 219 -106.23 -25.44 15.53
C ARG A 219 -107.01 -26.35 16.47
N GLU A 220 -106.52 -26.60 17.68
CA GLU A 220 -107.27 -27.38 18.68
C GLU A 220 -108.60 -26.71 19.05
N LYS A 221 -108.60 -25.39 19.28
CA LYS A 221 -109.83 -24.62 19.53
C LYS A 221 -110.81 -24.70 18.36
N GLN A 222 -110.33 -24.59 17.12
CA GLN A 222 -111.16 -24.74 15.92
C GLN A 222 -111.76 -26.15 15.80
N ALA A 223 -110.94 -27.19 16.05
CA ALA A 223 -111.41 -28.57 16.03
C ALA A 223 -112.45 -28.85 17.12
N GLU A 224 -112.32 -28.23 18.29
CA GLU A 224 -113.29 -28.34 19.37
C GLU A 224 -114.63 -27.66 19.01
N GLN A 225 -114.57 -26.48 18.40
CA GLN A 225 -115.76 -25.79 17.86
C GLN A 225 -116.46 -26.61 16.77
N ASP A 226 -115.71 -27.25 15.87
CA ASP A 226 -116.26 -28.09 14.81
C ASP A 226 -116.91 -29.38 15.36
N LYS A 227 -116.35 -29.96 16.44
CA LYS A 227 -117.00 -31.09 17.15
C LYS A 227 -118.35 -30.68 17.73
N ILE A 228 -118.43 -29.50 18.35
CA ILE A 228 -119.69 -28.97 18.89
C ILE A 228 -120.72 -28.74 17.78
N ARG A 229 -120.31 -28.23 16.61
CA ARG A 229 -121.21 -28.07 15.44
C ARG A 229 -121.73 -29.41 14.93
N LYS A 230 -120.84 -30.38 14.71
CA LYS A 230 -121.23 -31.73 14.27
C LYS A 230 -122.17 -32.44 15.25
N ALA A 231 -122.00 -32.23 16.55
CA ALA A 231 -122.91 -32.76 17.56
C ALA A 231 -124.32 -32.13 17.45
N LYS A 232 -124.42 -30.82 17.24
CA LYS A 232 -125.70 -30.12 17.01
C LYS A 232 -126.39 -30.59 15.72
N ASP A 233 -125.64 -30.75 14.64
CA ASP A 233 -126.16 -31.24 13.36
C ASP A 233 -126.62 -32.71 13.45
N GLY A 234 -125.93 -33.54 14.23
CA GLY A 234 -126.33 -34.93 14.51
C GLY A 234 -127.67 -35.05 15.26
N VAL A 235 -127.92 -34.15 16.22
CA VAL A 235 -129.21 -34.11 16.94
C VAL A 235 -130.35 -33.70 15.99
N ALA A 236 -130.12 -32.73 15.11
CA ALA A 236 -131.11 -32.30 14.12
C ALA A 236 -131.45 -33.41 13.11
N LEU A 237 -130.46 -34.19 12.68
CA LEU A 237 -130.65 -35.34 11.79
C LEU A 237 -131.38 -36.51 12.46
N LEU A 238 -131.14 -36.76 13.75
CA LEU A 238 -131.87 -37.78 14.50
C LEU A 238 -133.36 -37.42 14.64
N ALA A 239 -133.69 -36.14 14.84
CA ALA A 239 -135.08 -35.68 14.91
C ALA A 239 -135.85 -35.90 13.59
N THR A 240 -135.21 -35.68 12.44
CA THR A 240 -135.82 -35.91 11.12
C THR A 240 -135.99 -37.40 10.81
N ILE A 241 -135.05 -38.26 11.24
CA ILE A 241 -135.15 -39.71 11.07
C ILE A 241 -136.28 -40.31 11.93
N VAL A 242 -136.47 -39.83 13.16
CA VAL A 242 -137.57 -40.30 14.03
C VAL A 242 -138.93 -39.97 13.43
N ALA A 243 -139.10 -38.77 12.86
CA ALA A 243 -140.33 -38.38 12.17
C ALA A 243 -140.61 -39.27 10.94
N ALA A 244 -139.59 -39.55 10.12
CA ALA A 244 -139.72 -40.43 8.96
C ALA A 244 -140.01 -41.90 9.34
N ASN A 245 -139.44 -42.40 10.44
CA ASN A 245 -139.72 -43.75 10.94
C ASN A 245 -141.15 -43.92 11.47
N GLN A 246 -141.75 -42.87 12.05
CA GLN A 246 -143.15 -42.90 12.48
C GLN A 246 -144.13 -42.95 11.29
N GLU A 247 -143.81 -42.29 10.18
CA GLU A 247 -144.60 -42.39 8.94
C GLU A 247 -144.50 -43.77 8.29
N GLN A 248 -143.30 -44.37 8.28
CA GLN A 248 -143.09 -45.74 7.78
C GLN A 248 -143.84 -46.80 8.60
N MET A 249 -143.91 -46.66 9.93
CA MET A 249 -144.66 -47.59 10.79
C MET A 249 -146.17 -47.59 10.51
N ARG A 250 -146.75 -46.42 10.18
CA ARG A 250 -148.16 -46.30 9.80
C ARG A 250 -148.46 -46.97 8.45
N GLN A 251 -147.52 -46.96 7.51
CA GLN A 251 -147.65 -47.67 6.24
C GLN A 251 -147.50 -49.18 6.40
N LYS A 252 -146.55 -49.65 7.24
CA LYS A 252 -146.36 -51.09 7.52
C LYS A 252 -147.52 -51.75 8.25
N GLN A 253 -148.27 -51.04 9.09
CA GLN A 253 -149.48 -51.60 9.73
C GLN A 253 -150.62 -51.87 8.74
N ARG A 254 -150.68 -51.12 7.62
CA ARG A 254 -151.68 -51.35 6.56
C ARG A 254 -151.34 -52.55 5.68
N GLN A 255 -150.06 -52.84 5.47
CA GLN A 255 -149.61 -54.03 4.71
C GLN A 255 -149.72 -55.32 5.52
N LYS A 256 -149.42 -55.28 6.83
CA LYS A 256 -149.51 -56.46 7.72
C LYS A 256 -150.90 -57.08 7.88
N GLN A 257 -151.98 -56.37 7.54
CA GLN A 257 -153.34 -56.94 7.54
C GLN A 257 -153.64 -57.73 6.26
N ALA A 258 -152.92 -57.48 5.16
CA ALA A 258 -153.07 -58.21 3.91
C ALA A 258 -152.19 -59.49 3.86
N ASP A 259 -151.00 -59.45 4.46
CA ASP A 259 -150.04 -60.57 4.41
C ASP A 259 -150.43 -61.78 5.31
N GLN A 260 -151.32 -61.58 6.30
CA GLN A 260 -151.74 -62.64 7.23
C GLN A 260 -152.61 -63.75 6.58
N GLU A 261 -153.16 -63.51 5.39
CA GLU A 261 -153.96 -64.51 4.65
C GLU A 261 -153.11 -65.35 3.68
N GLU A 262 -151.95 -64.87 3.22
CA GLU A 262 -151.09 -65.56 2.25
C GLU A 262 -150.03 -66.47 2.92
N ASP A 263 -149.60 -66.14 4.14
CA ASP A 263 -148.55 -66.89 4.86
C ASP A 263 -148.97 -68.30 5.33
N ARG A 264 -150.26 -68.67 5.23
CA ARG A 264 -150.71 -70.05 5.49
C ARG A 264 -150.47 -71.02 4.33
N ARG A 265 -150.16 -70.53 3.12
CA ARG A 265 -149.97 -71.37 1.92
C ARG A 265 -148.51 -71.67 1.57
N ILE A 266 -147.54 -70.90 2.09
CA ILE A 266 -146.14 -70.96 1.65
C ILE A 266 -145.26 -71.91 2.49
N ALA A 267 -145.71 -72.29 3.70
CA ALA A 267 -144.96 -73.21 4.57
C ALA A 267 -144.86 -74.67 4.04
N ALA A 268 -145.70 -75.06 3.07
CA ALA A 268 -145.72 -76.42 2.53
C ALA A 268 -144.72 -76.69 1.37
N TYR A 269 -144.14 -75.65 0.75
CA TYR A 269 -143.34 -75.78 -0.48
C TYR A 269 -141.81 -75.67 -0.28
N ILE A 270 -141.36 -75.24 0.90
CA ILE A 270 -139.94 -74.92 1.13
C ILE A 270 -139.09 -76.16 1.51
N LYS A 271 -139.71 -77.28 1.86
CA LYS A 271 -138.99 -78.52 2.22
C LYS A 271 -138.44 -79.32 1.01
N GLU A 272 -138.70 -78.88 -0.22
CA GLU A 272 -138.34 -79.60 -1.46
C GLU A 272 -137.31 -78.86 -2.33
N LYS A 273 -136.92 -77.63 -1.98
CA LYS A 273 -136.05 -76.75 -2.80
C LYS A 273 -134.61 -76.62 -2.31
N GLU A 274 -134.18 -77.38 -1.31
CA GLU A 274 -132.77 -77.37 -0.84
C GLU A 274 -131.84 -78.25 -1.69
N ARG A 275 -132.38 -78.99 -2.67
CA ARG A 275 -131.58 -79.80 -3.62
C ARG A 275 -131.05 -79.01 -4.82
N ARG A 276 -131.30 -77.70 -4.90
CA ARG A 276 -130.96 -76.83 -6.05
C ARG A 276 -129.87 -75.79 -5.77
N ASP A 277 -129.33 -75.75 -4.54
CA ASP A 277 -128.38 -74.72 -4.12
C ASP A 277 -126.89 -75.08 -4.31
N MET A 278 -126.58 -76.26 -4.87
CA MET A 278 -125.20 -76.64 -5.24
C MET A 278 -124.68 -75.96 -6.53
N GLU A 279 -125.53 -75.23 -7.27
CA GLU A 279 -125.14 -74.56 -8.54
C GLU A 279 -124.80 -73.05 -8.38
N ARG A 280 -124.92 -72.45 -7.18
CA ARG A 280 -124.54 -71.03 -6.97
C ARG A 280 -123.09 -70.81 -6.58
N ASP A 281 -122.39 -71.82 -6.08
CA ASP A 281 -121.00 -71.68 -5.61
C ASP A 281 -119.97 -71.53 -6.76
N GLU A 282 -120.32 -71.93 -7.99
CA GLU A 282 -119.44 -71.75 -9.16
C GLU A 282 -119.44 -70.33 -9.75
N GLN A 283 -120.45 -69.50 -9.46
CA GLN A 283 -120.53 -68.15 -10.01
C GLN A 283 -119.74 -67.10 -9.22
N GLN A 284 -119.43 -67.34 -7.93
CA GLN A 284 -118.63 -66.43 -7.11
C GLN A 284 -117.13 -66.49 -7.42
N ARG A 285 -116.61 -67.66 -7.85
CA ARG A 285 -115.19 -67.82 -8.23
C ARG A 285 -114.77 -66.99 -9.46
N ARG A 286 -115.68 -66.77 -10.42
CA ARG A 286 -115.38 -65.98 -11.64
C ARG A 286 -115.24 -64.47 -11.40
N ILE A 287 -115.79 -63.95 -10.30
CA ILE A 287 -115.77 -62.51 -9.99
C ILE A 287 -114.46 -62.11 -9.28
N GLU A 288 -113.84 -63.02 -8.54
CA GLU A 288 -112.59 -62.78 -7.82
C GLU A 288 -111.37 -62.73 -8.76
N GLU A 289 -111.33 -63.61 -9.77
CA GLU A 289 -110.27 -63.64 -10.78
C GLU A 289 -110.25 -62.39 -11.68
N ALA A 290 -111.40 -61.76 -11.93
CA ALA A 290 -111.48 -60.52 -12.71
C ALA A 290 -110.91 -59.30 -11.96
N LYS A 291 -111.11 -59.24 -10.64
CA LYS A 291 -110.61 -58.16 -9.77
C LYS A 291 -109.10 -58.27 -9.50
N GLU A 292 -108.53 -59.46 -9.60
CA GLU A 292 -107.09 -59.67 -9.45
C GLU A 292 -106.29 -59.22 -10.69
N ARG A 293 -106.83 -59.41 -11.89
CA ARG A 293 -106.21 -58.96 -13.16
C ARG A 293 -106.12 -57.44 -13.27
N GLU A 294 -107.12 -56.71 -12.78
CA GLU A 294 -107.10 -55.24 -12.77
C GLU A 294 -106.08 -54.69 -11.76
N ARG A 295 -105.88 -55.35 -10.60
CA ARG A 295 -104.81 -54.97 -9.64
C ARG A 295 -103.41 -55.25 -10.16
N ASN A 296 -103.22 -56.35 -10.90
CA ASN A 296 -101.92 -56.68 -11.50
C ASN A 296 -101.54 -55.72 -12.63
N LYS A 297 -102.50 -55.26 -13.45
CA LYS A 297 -102.23 -54.23 -14.48
C LYS A 297 -101.79 -52.88 -13.89
N ILE A 298 -102.41 -52.43 -12.79
CA ILE A 298 -102.02 -51.17 -12.13
C ILE A 298 -100.61 -51.29 -11.52
N ARG A 299 -100.26 -52.47 -10.98
CA ARG A 299 -98.94 -52.73 -10.40
C ARG A 299 -97.84 -52.84 -11.48
N GLU A 300 -98.13 -53.44 -12.64
CA GLU A 300 -97.23 -53.44 -13.81
C GLU A 300 -97.02 -52.03 -14.39
N ALA A 301 -98.07 -51.21 -14.46
CA ALA A 301 -97.94 -49.82 -14.92
C ALA A 301 -97.08 -48.97 -13.96
N GLN A 302 -97.20 -49.19 -12.65
CA GLN A 302 -96.36 -48.54 -11.64
C GLN A 302 -94.90 -49.04 -11.68
N MET A 303 -94.67 -50.34 -11.89
CA MET A 303 -93.30 -50.88 -12.04
C MET A 303 -92.62 -50.32 -13.30
N LYS A 304 -93.32 -50.24 -14.44
CA LYS A 304 -92.78 -49.62 -15.66
C LYS A 304 -92.46 -48.12 -15.50
N ALA A 305 -93.27 -47.38 -14.73
CA ALA A 305 -92.99 -45.98 -14.44
C ALA A 305 -91.76 -45.81 -13.53
N ASN A 306 -91.58 -46.70 -12.55
CA ASN A 306 -90.39 -46.72 -11.69
C ASN A 306 -89.12 -47.12 -12.45
N ASP A 307 -89.23 -48.10 -13.36
CA ASP A 307 -88.11 -48.52 -14.22
C ASP A 307 -87.67 -47.37 -15.14
N HIS A 308 -88.62 -46.63 -15.71
CA HIS A 308 -88.32 -45.45 -16.52
C HIS A 308 -87.64 -44.33 -15.72
N GLN A 309 -88.08 -44.09 -14.48
CA GLN A 309 -87.45 -43.12 -13.59
C GLN A 309 -86.03 -43.55 -13.18
N ALA A 310 -85.81 -44.86 -12.96
CA ALA A 310 -84.50 -45.43 -12.68
C ALA A 310 -83.54 -45.32 -13.87
N GLU A 311 -84.02 -45.47 -15.11
CA GLU A 311 -83.23 -45.23 -16.33
C GLU A 311 -82.82 -43.75 -16.46
N ILE A 312 -83.72 -42.81 -16.14
CA ILE A 312 -83.42 -41.37 -16.14
C ILE A 312 -82.36 -41.04 -15.08
N ASP A 313 -82.47 -41.61 -13.89
CA ASP A 313 -81.52 -41.39 -12.80
C ASP A 313 -80.16 -42.04 -13.11
N ALA A 314 -80.13 -43.19 -13.78
CA ALA A 314 -78.90 -43.81 -14.29
C ALA A 314 -78.21 -42.93 -15.36
N LEU A 315 -78.98 -42.32 -16.27
CA LEU A 315 -78.45 -41.36 -17.25
C LEU A 315 -77.93 -40.08 -16.59
N ARG A 316 -78.60 -39.59 -15.54
CA ARG A 316 -78.16 -38.43 -14.76
C ARG A 316 -76.86 -38.72 -13.99
N ALA A 317 -76.73 -39.92 -13.40
CA ALA A 317 -75.51 -40.38 -12.74
C ALA A 317 -74.34 -40.49 -13.72
N ARG A 318 -74.57 -41.03 -14.92
CA ARG A 318 -73.53 -41.14 -15.97
C ARG A 318 -73.05 -39.77 -16.47
N ARG A 319 -73.96 -38.81 -16.66
CA ARG A 319 -73.60 -37.43 -17.02
C ARG A 319 -72.82 -36.73 -15.91
N ALA A 320 -73.20 -36.92 -14.65
CA ALA A 320 -72.47 -36.37 -13.52
C ALA A 320 -71.04 -36.94 -13.42
N GLN A 321 -70.87 -38.26 -13.63
CA GLN A 321 -69.56 -38.91 -13.69
C GLN A 321 -68.71 -38.40 -14.86
N GLU A 322 -69.28 -38.26 -16.05
CA GLU A 322 -68.56 -37.71 -17.21
C GLU A 322 -68.16 -36.24 -17.01
N GLU A 323 -68.98 -35.42 -16.35
CA GLU A 323 -68.62 -34.04 -15.99
C GLU A 323 -67.51 -33.99 -14.95
N THR A 324 -67.53 -34.86 -13.93
CA THR A 324 -66.45 -34.94 -12.95
C THR A 324 -65.14 -35.38 -13.60
N ASP A 325 -65.20 -36.34 -14.53
CA ASP A 325 -64.03 -36.83 -15.26
C ASP A 325 -63.46 -35.77 -16.21
N ARG A 326 -64.32 -34.98 -16.87
CA ARG A 326 -63.90 -33.84 -17.70
C ARG A 326 -63.26 -32.76 -16.85
N LYS A 327 -63.85 -32.40 -15.70
CA LYS A 327 -63.27 -31.43 -14.77
C LYS A 327 -61.93 -31.91 -14.24
N TRP A 328 -61.81 -33.18 -13.87
CA TRP A 328 -60.57 -33.78 -13.40
C TRP A 328 -59.48 -33.78 -14.47
N ARG A 329 -59.79 -34.19 -15.72
CA ARG A 329 -58.85 -34.13 -16.84
C ARG A 329 -58.40 -32.71 -17.16
N ASN A 330 -59.34 -31.75 -17.16
CA ASN A 330 -59.02 -30.34 -17.37
C ASN A 330 -58.14 -29.78 -16.25
N GLN A 331 -58.41 -30.17 -15.00
CA GLN A 331 -57.61 -29.75 -13.84
C GLN A 331 -56.20 -30.37 -13.88
N GLN A 332 -56.07 -31.64 -14.25
CA GLN A 332 -54.76 -32.28 -14.45
C GLN A 332 -53.98 -31.63 -15.59
N ALA A 333 -54.63 -31.35 -16.73
CA ALA A 333 -54.00 -30.65 -17.84
C ALA A 333 -53.59 -29.22 -17.48
N ALA A 334 -54.40 -28.50 -16.69
CA ALA A 334 -54.07 -27.16 -16.20
C ALA A 334 -52.89 -27.19 -15.22
N ASN A 335 -52.87 -28.14 -14.28
CA ASN A 335 -51.77 -28.33 -13.35
C ASN A 335 -50.47 -28.70 -14.07
N ALA A 336 -50.53 -29.62 -15.04
CA ALA A 336 -49.37 -30.00 -15.86
C ALA A 336 -48.83 -28.81 -16.66
N ARG A 337 -49.71 -27.98 -17.25
CA ARG A 337 -49.32 -26.74 -17.93
C ARG A 337 -48.69 -25.73 -16.98
N ALA A 338 -49.22 -25.58 -15.77
CA ALA A 338 -48.66 -24.68 -14.76
C ALA A 338 -47.26 -25.14 -14.32
N GLN A 339 -47.09 -26.45 -14.07
CA GLN A 339 -45.78 -27.02 -13.74
C GLN A 339 -44.78 -26.86 -14.90
N ALA A 340 -45.20 -27.08 -16.15
CA ALA A 340 -44.36 -26.87 -17.31
C ALA A 340 -43.91 -25.40 -17.47
N LYS A 341 -44.82 -24.43 -17.19
CA LYS A 341 -44.47 -22.99 -17.18
C LYS A 341 -43.44 -22.68 -16.09
N ILE A 342 -43.65 -23.14 -14.86
CA ILE A 342 -42.71 -22.93 -13.76
C ILE A 342 -41.33 -23.54 -14.10
N GLN A 343 -41.30 -24.74 -14.68
CA GLN A 343 -40.04 -25.36 -15.10
C GLN A 343 -39.35 -24.58 -16.21
N ALA A 344 -40.09 -24.07 -17.20
CA ALA A 344 -39.55 -23.24 -18.28
C ALA A 344 -38.99 -21.90 -17.75
N GLU A 345 -39.71 -21.22 -16.85
CA GLU A 345 -39.25 -20.00 -16.19
C GLU A 345 -37.99 -20.25 -15.35
N LEU A 346 -37.95 -21.37 -14.63
CA LEU A 346 -36.80 -21.74 -13.81
C LEU A 346 -35.58 -22.14 -14.67
N ALA A 347 -35.79 -22.76 -15.83
CA ALA A 347 -34.74 -23.02 -16.80
C ALA A 347 -34.19 -21.71 -17.38
N ALA A 348 -35.06 -20.79 -17.82
CA ALA A 348 -34.66 -19.48 -18.31
C ALA A 348 -33.89 -18.66 -17.25
N ALA A 349 -34.34 -18.70 -15.99
CA ALA A 349 -33.64 -18.04 -14.88
C ALA A 349 -32.25 -18.65 -14.61
N ARG A 350 -32.11 -19.99 -14.69
CA ARG A 350 -30.81 -20.67 -14.57
C ARG A 350 -29.86 -20.30 -15.71
N ASP A 351 -30.38 -20.19 -16.93
CA ASP A 351 -29.57 -19.81 -18.09
C ASP A 351 -29.14 -18.34 -18.01
N LEU A 352 -30.03 -17.44 -17.58
CA LEU A 352 -29.67 -16.06 -17.31
C LEU A 352 -28.59 -15.96 -16.23
N GLN A 353 -28.74 -16.71 -15.13
CA GLN A 353 -27.74 -16.75 -14.05
C GLN A 353 -26.38 -17.28 -14.56
N ARG A 354 -26.40 -18.28 -15.46
CA ARG A 354 -25.18 -18.81 -16.08
C ARG A 354 -24.49 -17.75 -16.93
N MET A 355 -25.24 -17.07 -17.79
CA MET A 355 -24.75 -15.99 -18.65
C MET A 355 -24.19 -14.82 -17.84
N GLU A 356 -24.85 -14.41 -16.76
CA GLU A 356 -24.34 -13.38 -15.85
C GLU A 356 -23.04 -13.80 -15.15
N LYS A 357 -22.95 -15.07 -14.71
CA LYS A 357 -21.72 -15.62 -14.14
C LYS A 357 -20.60 -15.64 -15.17
N GLU A 358 -20.86 -16.12 -16.38
CA GLU A 358 -19.89 -16.13 -17.47
C GLU A 358 -19.40 -14.71 -17.79
N ARG A 359 -20.31 -13.74 -17.89
CA ARG A 359 -19.95 -12.34 -18.11
C ARG A 359 -19.08 -11.78 -16.99
N LYS A 360 -19.42 -12.03 -15.71
CA LYS A 360 -18.59 -11.61 -14.57
C LYS A 360 -17.21 -12.28 -14.59
N MET A 361 -17.12 -13.55 -14.96
CA MET A 361 -15.83 -14.25 -15.10
C MET A 361 -15.00 -13.64 -16.24
N ILE A 362 -15.63 -13.26 -17.36
CA ILE A 362 -14.95 -12.56 -18.47
C ILE A 362 -14.46 -11.19 -18.03
N GLU A 363 -15.29 -10.40 -17.35
CA GLU A 363 -14.91 -9.09 -16.80
C GLU A 363 -13.74 -9.23 -15.82
N GLN A 364 -13.78 -10.22 -14.92
CA GLN A 364 -12.66 -10.52 -14.00
C GLN A 364 -11.38 -10.90 -14.76
N ALA A 365 -11.47 -11.81 -15.73
CA ALA A 365 -10.32 -12.19 -16.55
C ALA A 365 -9.75 -11.01 -17.35
N HIS A 366 -10.59 -10.08 -17.78
CA HIS A 366 -10.15 -8.84 -18.45
C HIS A 366 -9.41 -7.92 -17.48
N MET A 367 -9.96 -7.69 -16.29
CA MET A 367 -9.33 -6.89 -15.24
C MET A 367 -7.98 -7.50 -14.82
N GLU A 368 -7.91 -8.83 -14.65
CA GLU A 368 -6.66 -9.54 -14.34
C GLU A 368 -5.63 -9.39 -15.47
N ARG A 369 -6.07 -9.48 -16.74
CA ARG A 369 -5.20 -9.23 -17.89
C ARG A 369 -4.68 -7.80 -17.94
N GLU A 370 -5.53 -6.81 -17.70
CA GLU A 370 -5.12 -5.40 -17.68
C GLU A 370 -4.13 -5.13 -16.54
N GLN A 371 -4.39 -5.66 -15.34
CA GLN A 371 -3.48 -5.57 -14.20
C GLN A 371 -2.14 -6.25 -14.51
N PHE A 372 -2.17 -7.43 -15.12
CA PHE A 372 -0.97 -8.14 -15.54
C PHE A 372 -0.19 -7.38 -16.60
N GLN A 373 -0.86 -6.78 -17.58
CA GLN A 373 -0.22 -5.93 -18.60
C GLN A 373 0.38 -4.66 -17.99
N ALA A 374 -0.32 -4.00 -17.06
CA ALA A 374 0.20 -2.83 -16.34
C ALA A 374 1.43 -3.19 -15.50
N MET A 375 1.42 -4.38 -14.86
CA MET A 375 2.59 -4.90 -14.15
C MET A 375 3.76 -5.16 -15.11
N ILE A 376 3.51 -5.75 -16.29
CA ILE A 376 4.53 -5.93 -17.32
C ILE A 376 5.09 -4.59 -17.81
N SER A 377 4.24 -3.58 -18.04
CA SER A 377 4.72 -2.27 -18.49
C SER A 377 5.57 -1.61 -17.41
N MET A 378 5.17 -1.69 -16.14
CA MET A 378 5.97 -1.26 -15.00
C MET A 378 7.32 -1.97 -14.94
N PHE A 379 7.36 -3.30 -15.10
CA PHE A 379 8.62 -4.05 -15.12
C PHE A 379 9.50 -3.66 -16.31
N LYS A 380 8.93 -3.44 -17.49
CA LYS A 380 9.68 -2.96 -18.67
C LYS A 380 10.24 -1.54 -18.47
N GLU A 381 9.47 -0.65 -17.84
CA GLU A 381 9.91 0.70 -17.49
C GLU A 381 11.07 0.65 -16.49
N GLN A 382 10.94 -0.19 -15.46
CA GLN A 382 11.98 -0.42 -14.47
C GLN A 382 13.25 -0.98 -15.12
N GLU A 383 13.13 -2.00 -15.98
CA GLU A 383 14.25 -2.59 -16.71
C GLU A 383 14.94 -1.55 -17.61
N ARG A 384 14.19 -0.67 -18.28
CA ARG A 384 14.73 0.45 -19.05
C ARG A 384 15.48 1.44 -18.14
N SER A 385 14.89 1.84 -17.02
CA SER A 385 15.53 2.74 -16.06
C SER A 385 16.84 2.17 -15.52
N ASP A 386 16.86 0.87 -15.20
CA ASP A 386 18.06 0.21 -14.69
C ASP A 386 19.13 0.05 -15.77
N LYS A 387 18.74 -0.25 -17.02
CA LYS A 387 19.65 -0.20 -18.19
C LYS A 387 20.24 1.20 -18.42
N ASP A 388 19.43 2.25 -18.28
CA ASP A 388 19.87 3.63 -18.45
C ASP A 388 20.83 4.06 -17.32
N LYS A 389 20.57 3.66 -16.08
CA LYS A 389 21.49 3.85 -14.95
C LYS A 389 22.81 3.11 -15.17
N GLU A 390 22.76 1.85 -15.61
CA GLU A 390 23.95 1.06 -15.89
C GLU A 390 24.77 1.68 -17.04
N ALA A 391 24.10 2.15 -18.09
CA ALA A 391 24.75 2.87 -19.19
C ALA A 391 25.38 4.21 -18.72
N ALA A 392 24.71 4.94 -17.83
CA ALA A 392 25.24 6.18 -17.24
C ALA A 392 26.47 5.90 -16.37
N GLU A 393 26.42 4.88 -15.52
CA GLU A 393 27.56 4.44 -14.71
C GLU A 393 28.73 3.95 -15.59
N LYS A 394 28.43 3.23 -16.67
CA LYS A 394 29.44 2.81 -17.65
C LYS A 394 30.09 4.01 -18.34
N LYS A 395 29.33 5.05 -18.70
CA LYS A 395 29.86 6.31 -19.24
C LYS A 395 30.76 7.01 -18.22
N LYS A 396 30.32 7.17 -16.97
CA LYS A 396 31.15 7.75 -15.90
C LYS A 396 32.46 6.99 -15.69
N ARG A 397 32.40 5.64 -15.70
CA ARG A 397 33.61 4.79 -15.60
C ARG A 397 34.53 4.97 -16.79
N ALA A 398 33.99 5.09 -18.01
CA ALA A 398 34.78 5.33 -19.21
C ALA A 398 35.43 6.72 -19.19
N GLU A 399 34.71 7.76 -18.75
CA GLU A 399 35.25 9.11 -18.56
C GLU A 399 36.35 9.12 -17.49
N TYR A 400 36.11 8.47 -16.34
CA TYR A 400 37.12 8.33 -15.29
C TYR A 400 38.37 7.60 -15.78
N ALA A 401 38.21 6.49 -16.51
CA ALA A 401 39.33 5.77 -17.10
C ALA A 401 40.10 6.63 -18.11
N ARG A 402 39.40 7.42 -18.94
CA ARG A 402 40.03 8.35 -19.88
C ARG A 402 40.87 9.40 -19.13
N VAL A 403 40.31 10.03 -18.09
CA VAL A 403 41.03 11.02 -17.28
C VAL A 403 42.24 10.41 -16.58
N LEU A 404 42.11 9.19 -16.07
CA LEU A 404 43.24 8.46 -15.47
C LEU A 404 44.34 8.18 -16.49
N HIS A 405 43.98 7.76 -17.71
CA HIS A 405 44.96 7.55 -18.78
C HIS A 405 45.66 8.84 -19.20
N GLU A 406 44.94 9.96 -19.27
CA GLU A 406 45.50 11.28 -19.55
C GLU A 406 46.47 11.72 -18.44
N GLN A 407 46.10 11.52 -17.17
CA GLN A 407 47.00 11.76 -16.03
C GLN A 407 48.26 10.89 -16.07
N ILE A 408 48.14 9.60 -16.42
CA ILE A 408 49.29 8.71 -16.57
C ILE A 408 50.20 9.20 -17.70
N ALA A 409 49.63 9.58 -18.85
CA ALA A 409 50.38 10.09 -19.99
C ALA A 409 51.13 11.39 -19.64
N ASP A 410 50.49 12.32 -18.92
CA ASP A 410 51.13 13.55 -18.44
C ASP A 410 52.29 13.26 -17.48
N LEU A 411 52.12 12.28 -16.60
CA LEU A 411 53.13 11.89 -15.62
C LEU A 411 54.32 11.19 -16.30
N GLU A 412 54.05 10.36 -17.32
CA GLU A 412 55.08 9.77 -18.18
C GLU A 412 55.81 10.82 -19.03
N ALA A 413 55.10 11.79 -19.60
CA ALA A 413 55.70 12.90 -20.35
C ALA A 413 56.64 13.73 -19.45
N ARG A 414 56.20 14.08 -18.24
CA ARG A 414 57.05 14.75 -17.24
C ARG A 414 58.27 13.91 -16.85
N ARG A 415 58.11 12.58 -16.77
CA ARG A 415 59.22 11.66 -16.51
C ARG A 415 60.22 11.63 -17.69
N MET A 416 59.72 11.64 -18.93
CA MET A 416 60.56 11.72 -20.13
C MET A 416 61.29 13.06 -20.21
N ASP A 417 60.64 14.18 -19.88
CA ASP A 417 61.31 15.48 -19.89
C ASP A 417 62.39 15.58 -18.82
N ARG A 418 62.17 14.99 -17.63
CA ARG A 418 63.23 14.83 -16.62
C ARG A 418 64.38 13.96 -17.14
N ALA A 419 64.09 12.88 -17.85
CA ALA A 419 65.12 12.03 -18.46
C ALA A 419 65.94 12.81 -19.52
N LYS A 420 65.29 13.61 -20.38
CA LYS A 420 65.98 14.48 -21.34
C LYS A 420 66.89 15.51 -20.67
N VAL A 421 66.47 16.10 -19.54
CA VAL A 421 67.32 17.02 -18.76
C VAL A 421 68.54 16.30 -18.19
N ILE A 422 68.38 15.07 -17.72
CA ILE A 422 69.49 14.24 -17.23
C ILE A 422 70.44 13.88 -18.38
N ASP A 423 69.92 13.44 -19.53
CA ASP A 423 70.70 13.11 -20.73
C ASP A 423 71.46 14.34 -21.25
N MET A 424 70.81 15.51 -21.31
CA MET A 424 71.49 16.78 -21.65
C MET A 424 72.63 17.08 -20.68
N GLY A 425 72.43 16.87 -19.37
CA GLY A 425 73.49 17.03 -18.37
C GLY A 425 74.61 15.99 -18.47
N GLU A 426 74.34 14.76 -18.94
CA GLU A 426 75.39 13.79 -19.28
C GLU A 426 76.15 14.16 -20.54
N GLN A 427 75.46 14.67 -21.55
CA GLN A 427 76.07 15.09 -22.81
C GLN A 427 76.99 16.29 -22.62
N THR A 428 76.57 17.32 -21.87
CA THR A 428 77.43 18.45 -21.48
C THR A 428 78.66 17.96 -20.70
N ARG A 429 78.50 17.00 -19.77
CA ARG A 429 79.64 16.43 -19.04
C ARG A 429 80.60 15.63 -19.94
N ARG A 430 80.09 14.95 -20.97
CA ARG A 430 80.91 14.25 -21.98
C ARG A 430 81.67 15.24 -22.87
N GLU A 431 81.01 16.31 -23.31
CA GLU A 431 81.61 17.38 -24.13
C GLU A 431 82.71 18.10 -23.34
N ASP A 432 82.43 18.54 -22.10
CA ASP A 432 83.43 19.12 -21.19
C ASP A 432 84.60 18.17 -20.92
N GLY A 433 84.32 16.87 -20.78
CA GLY A 433 85.33 15.83 -20.62
C GLY A 433 86.21 15.64 -21.85
N ALA A 434 85.63 15.73 -23.05
CA ALA A 434 86.35 15.64 -24.31
C ALA A 434 87.21 16.90 -24.57
N GLU A 435 86.67 18.09 -24.29
CA GLU A 435 87.41 19.35 -24.34
C GLU A 435 88.61 19.34 -23.39
N ARG A 436 88.44 18.85 -22.15
CA ARG A 436 89.55 18.67 -21.20
C ARG A 436 90.65 17.78 -21.75
N LYS A 437 90.29 16.60 -22.28
CA LYS A 437 91.27 15.67 -22.89
C LYS A 437 92.00 16.30 -24.07
N LYS A 438 91.28 17.08 -24.90
CA LYS A 438 91.87 17.83 -26.01
C LYS A 438 92.86 18.89 -25.53
N LEU A 439 92.49 19.69 -24.52
CA LEU A 439 93.36 20.71 -23.93
C LEU A 439 94.57 20.11 -23.21
N GLU A 440 94.42 18.96 -22.55
CA GLU A 440 95.55 18.23 -21.97
C GLU A 440 96.50 17.65 -23.03
N SER A 441 95.96 17.13 -24.13
CA SER A 441 96.75 16.66 -25.29
C SER A 441 97.53 17.81 -25.93
N ILE A 442 96.90 18.97 -26.14
CA ILE A 442 97.56 20.18 -26.65
C ILE A 442 98.66 20.64 -25.68
N ARG A 443 98.41 20.61 -24.37
CA ARG A 443 99.42 20.95 -23.36
C ARG A 443 100.61 20.00 -23.41
N GLN A 444 100.37 18.69 -23.56
CA GLN A 444 101.44 17.70 -23.72
C GLN A 444 102.23 17.90 -25.02
N ALA A 445 101.55 18.19 -26.13
CA ALA A 445 102.19 18.50 -27.41
C ALA A 445 103.05 19.78 -27.32
N LYS A 446 102.57 20.83 -26.65
CA LYS A 446 103.33 22.07 -26.42
C LYS A 446 104.52 21.87 -25.47
N LEU A 447 104.38 21.01 -24.47
CA LEU A 447 105.51 20.61 -23.63
C LEU A 447 106.56 19.81 -24.42
N ALA A 448 106.14 18.94 -25.33
CA ALA A 448 107.03 18.20 -26.22
C ALA A 448 107.75 19.12 -27.23
N GLU A 449 107.04 20.14 -27.75
CA GLU A 449 107.63 21.18 -28.62
C GLU A 449 108.72 21.98 -27.88
N LEU A 450 108.46 22.39 -26.63
CA LEU A 450 109.44 23.09 -25.79
C LEU A 450 110.65 22.21 -25.42
N GLN A 451 110.45 20.89 -25.26
CA GLN A 451 111.54 19.94 -25.07
C GLN A 451 112.39 19.79 -26.34
N LYS A 452 111.76 19.72 -27.52
CA LYS A 452 112.47 19.62 -28.81
C LYS A 452 113.22 20.90 -29.16
N ALA A 453 112.74 22.06 -28.71
CA ALA A 453 113.40 23.36 -28.83
C ALA A 453 114.55 23.59 -27.83
N GLY A 454 114.86 22.62 -26.96
CA GLY A 454 116.01 22.67 -26.05
C GLY A 454 115.83 23.56 -24.81
N VAL A 455 114.59 23.94 -24.46
CA VAL A 455 114.32 24.84 -23.33
C VAL A 455 114.60 24.13 -21.99
N PRO A 456 115.39 24.71 -21.07
CA PRO A 456 115.69 24.10 -19.78
C PRO A 456 114.44 23.81 -18.92
N PRO A 457 114.43 22.71 -18.14
CA PRO A 457 113.24 22.23 -17.42
C PRO A 457 112.69 23.21 -16.37
N LYS A 458 113.49 24.17 -15.90
CA LYS A 458 113.07 25.23 -14.96
C LYS A 458 111.94 26.10 -15.54
N TYR A 459 111.98 26.39 -16.84
CA TYR A 459 111.00 27.24 -17.53
C TYR A 459 109.79 26.45 -18.07
N GLN A 460 109.80 25.12 -17.99
CA GLN A 460 108.68 24.25 -18.37
C GLN A 460 107.72 23.96 -17.20
N ALA A 461 108.14 24.29 -15.96
CA ALA A 461 107.43 23.92 -14.74
C ALA A 461 106.05 24.58 -14.61
N GLU A 462 105.91 25.83 -15.06
CA GLU A 462 104.64 26.57 -15.01
C GLU A 462 103.61 25.98 -15.98
N LEU A 463 104.00 25.65 -17.22
CA LEU A 463 103.11 25.01 -18.19
C LEU A 463 102.73 23.57 -17.77
N LYS A 464 103.64 22.83 -17.11
CA LYS A 464 103.32 21.53 -16.51
C LYS A 464 102.31 21.62 -15.35
N ARG A 465 102.39 22.69 -14.57
CA ARG A 465 101.50 22.93 -13.41
C ARG A 465 100.21 23.67 -13.77
N PHE A 466 100.11 24.19 -14.99
CA PHE A 466 98.89 24.83 -15.47
C PHE A 466 97.73 23.82 -15.45
N LYS A 467 96.79 24.04 -14.53
CA LYS A 467 95.51 23.34 -14.47
C LYS A 467 94.53 24.08 -15.37
N VAL A 468 93.94 23.36 -16.31
CA VAL A 468 92.83 23.87 -17.13
C VAL A 468 91.67 24.15 -16.16
N LEU A 469 91.43 25.42 -15.85
CA LEU A 469 90.36 25.84 -14.95
C LEU A 469 89.00 25.63 -15.63
N GLN A 470 88.06 25.08 -14.86
CA GLN A 470 86.65 24.97 -15.24
C GLN A 470 86.11 26.34 -15.66
N SER A 471 85.55 26.42 -16.87
CA SER A 471 84.47 27.38 -17.12
C SER A 471 83.41 27.13 -16.05
N HIS A 472 83.11 28.17 -15.26
CA HIS A 472 82.01 28.12 -14.31
C HIS A 472 80.74 27.76 -15.08
N ALA A 473 80.15 26.62 -14.75
CA ALA A 473 78.75 26.37 -15.05
C ALA A 473 77.94 27.47 -14.34
N MET A 474 77.42 28.41 -15.11
CA MET A 474 76.39 29.32 -14.63
C MET A 474 75.20 28.46 -14.20
N SER A 475 74.82 28.67 -12.94
CA SER A 475 73.75 27.94 -12.25
C SER A 475 72.39 28.10 -12.91
#